data_AF-A0A094RLP1-F1
#
_entry.id   AF-A0A094RLP1-F1
#
_cell.length_a   1.000
_cell.length_b   1.000
_cell.length_c   1.000
_cell.angle_alpha   90.00
_cell.angle_beta   90.00
_cell.angle_gamma   90.00
#
_symmetry.space_group_name_H-M   'P 1'
#
loop_
_entity.id
_entity.type
_entity.pdbx_description
1 polymer ?
#
loop_
_entity_poly.entity_id
_entity_poly.type
_entity_poly.pdbx_seq_one_letter_code
_entity_poly.pdbx_strand_id
1 'polypeptide(L)'
;MFNIGGGEILALIVVGMILIGPDRMPTVAADAARLLIKIKKMAQKVTNEIKDNLGPGYEDLQVQDLHPKALIKKHISDVIDKSDFEAKPKPRIDPDIL
;
A
#
# COMPACT_ATOMS: atom_id res chain seq x y z
N MET A 1 4.88 22.36 -8.80
CA MET A 1 3.94 21.99 -7.73
C MET A 1 2.54 22.14 -8.31
N PHE A 2 1.72 21.09 -8.33
CA PHE A 2 0.34 21.16 -8.84
C PHE A 2 -0.54 21.78 -7.76
N ASN A 3 -0.91 23.05 -7.93
CA ASN A 3 -1.89 23.71 -7.08
C ASN A 3 -3.29 23.47 -7.67
N ILE A 4 -3.85 22.28 -7.45
CA ILE A 4 -5.23 21.98 -7.87
C ILE A 4 -6.21 22.67 -6.92
N GLY A 5 -6.88 23.70 -7.43
CA GLY A 5 -8.00 24.39 -6.82
C GLY A 5 -9.36 23.90 -7.33
N GLY A 6 -10.43 24.51 -6.82
CA GLY A 6 -11.81 24.12 -7.18
C GLY A 6 -12.12 24.24 -8.67
N GLY A 7 -11.54 25.21 -9.37
CA GLY A 7 -11.72 25.40 -10.81
C GLY A 7 -11.09 24.28 -11.66
N GLU A 8 -9.92 23.79 -11.28
CA GLU A 8 -9.25 22.71 -12.02
C GLU A 8 -9.96 21.37 -11.84
N ILE A 9 -10.50 21.09 -10.65
CA ILE A 9 -11.37 19.92 -10.43
C ILE A 9 -12.59 19.97 -11.36
N LEU A 10 -13.23 21.14 -11.46
CA LEU A 10 -14.39 21.34 -12.33
C LEU A 10 -14.03 21.13 -13.81
N ALA A 11 -12.88 21.65 -14.24
CA ALA A 11 -12.37 21.45 -15.59
C ALA A 11 -12.12 19.95 -15.90
N LEU A 12 -11.53 19.20 -14.97
CA LEU A 12 -11.32 17.75 -15.13
C LEU A 12 -12.64 16.97 -15.23
N ILE A 13 -13.66 17.35 -14.44
CA ILE A 13 -14.99 16.74 -14.52
C ILE A 13 -15.59 16.98 -15.91
N VAL A 14 -15.50 18.21 -16.43
CA VAL A 14 -15.98 18.55 -17.79
C VAL A 14 -15.23 17.74 -18.85
N VAL A 15 -13.91 17.68 -18.79
CA VAL A 15 -13.11 16.86 -19.71
C VAL A 15 -13.52 15.38 -19.64
N GLY A 16 -13.68 14.84 -18.44
CA GLY A 16 -14.15 13.47 -18.24
C GLY A 16 -15.53 13.22 -18.85
N MET A 17 -16.47 14.15 -18.67
CA MET A 17 -17.80 14.08 -19.28
C MET A 17 -17.75 14.16 -20.81
N ILE A 18 -16.83 14.93 -21.40
CA ILE A 18 -16.67 14.99 -22.86
C ILE A 18 -16.13 13.66 -23.41
N LEU A 19 -15.14 13.07 -22.75
CA LEU A 19 -14.48 11.84 -23.21
C LEU A 19 -15.38 10.61 -23.08
N ILE A 20 -16.15 10.52 -21.99
CA ILE A 20 -16.96 9.34 -21.65
C ILE A 20 -18.44 9.53 -22.05
N GLY A 21 -18.92 10.77 -21.99
CA GLY A 21 -20.33 11.14 -22.10
C GLY A 21 -20.96 11.42 -20.72
N PRO A 22 -21.74 12.51 -20.56
CA PRO A 22 -22.35 12.89 -19.29
C PRO A 22 -23.36 11.83 -18.79
N ASP A 23 -24.05 11.13 -19.70
CA ASP A 23 -25.02 10.09 -19.34
C ASP A 23 -24.35 8.80 -18.85
N ARG A 24 -23.12 8.53 -19.29
CA ARG A 24 -22.36 7.32 -18.95
C ARG A 24 -21.53 7.50 -17.67
N MET A 25 -21.11 8.72 -17.36
CA MET A 25 -20.24 9.03 -16.22
C MET A 25 -20.79 8.53 -14.86
N PRO A 26 -22.08 8.70 -14.52
CA PRO A 26 -22.63 8.19 -13.26
C PRO A 26 -22.56 6.66 -13.16
N THR A 27 -22.79 5.98 -14.30
CA THR A 27 -22.74 4.51 -14.37
C THR A 27 -21.30 4.02 -14.17
N VAL A 28 -20.33 4.63 -14.88
CA VAL A 28 -18.90 4.28 -14.75
C VAL A 28 -18.39 4.50 -13.32
N ALA A 29 -18.76 5.62 -12.70
CA ALA A 29 -18.41 5.90 -11.31
C ALA A 29 -19.02 4.86 -10.35
N ALA A 30 -20.29 4.50 -10.55
CA ALA A 30 -20.96 3.47 -9.75
C ALA A 30 -20.31 2.09 -9.91
N ASP A 31 -19.93 1.71 -11.13
CA ASP A 31 -19.27 0.44 -11.40
C ASP A 31 -17.87 0.38 -10.79
N ALA A 32 -17.09 1.47 -10.88
CA ALA A 32 -15.81 1.58 -10.20
C ALA A 32 -15.96 1.45 -8.68
N ALA A 33 -16.95 2.12 -8.09
CA ALA A 33 -17.23 2.01 -6.66
C ALA A 33 -17.60 0.56 -6.26
N ARG A 34 -18.45 -0.11 -7.04
CA ARG A 34 -18.82 -1.52 -6.83
C ARG A 34 -17.61 -2.43 -6.92
N LEU A 35 -16.72 -2.21 -7.89
CA LEU A 35 -15.48 -2.96 -8.04
C LEU A 35 -14.58 -2.80 -6.81
N LEU A 36 -14.38 -1.58 -6.33
CA LEU A 36 -13.59 -1.30 -5.12
C LEU A 36 -14.18 -2.01 -3.89
N ILE A 37 -15.51 -1.96 -3.71
CA ILE A 37 -16.20 -2.65 -2.62
C ILE A 37 -16.01 -4.17 -2.74
N LYS A 38 -16.09 -4.72 -3.95
CA LYS A 38 -15.90 -6.16 -4.19
C LYS A 38 -14.47 -6.60 -3.86
N ILE A 39 -13.47 -5.83 -4.28
CA ILE A 39 -12.06 -6.08 -3.95
C ILE A 39 -11.85 -6.03 -2.43
N LYS A 40 -12.39 -5.02 -1.75
CA LYS A 40 -12.32 -4.91 -0.29
C LYS A 40 -12.90 -6.14 0.41
N LYS A 41 -14.11 -6.55 0.00
CA LYS A 41 -14.78 -7.73 0.57
C LYS A 41 -13.99 -9.02 0.33
N MET A 42 -13.40 -9.16 -0.86
CA MET A 42 -12.57 -10.32 -1.20
C MET A 42 -11.30 -10.38 -0.34
N ALA A 43 -10.61 -9.24 -0.17
CA ALA A 43 -9.44 -9.16 0.70
C ALA A 43 -9.79 -9.54 2.15
N GLN A 44 -10.90 -9.01 2.69
CA GLN A 44 -11.38 -9.36 4.02
C GLN A 44 -11.70 -10.85 4.17
N LYS A 45 -12.32 -11.47 3.15
CA LYS A 45 -12.64 -12.90 3.16
C LYS A 45 -11.38 -13.76 3.20
N VAL A 46 -10.40 -13.45 2.35
CA VAL A 46 -9.10 -14.16 2.32
C VAL A 46 -8.37 -14.02 3.64
N THR A 47 -8.33 -12.81 4.23
CA THR A 47 -7.72 -12.60 5.55
C THR A 47 -8.39 -13.46 6.64
N ASN A 48 -9.73 -13.54 6.64
CA ASN A 48 -10.45 -14.37 7.59
C ASN A 48 -10.16 -15.86 7.37
N GLU A 49 -10.16 -16.34 6.13
CA GLU A 49 -9.83 -17.73 5.80
C GLU A 49 -8.39 -18.10 6.22
N ILE A 50 -7.42 -17.20 6.04
CA ILE A 50 -6.04 -17.38 6.50
C ILE A 50 -5.99 -17.46 8.03
N LYS A 51 -6.69 -16.56 8.73
CA LYS A 51 -6.74 -16.55 10.19
C LYS A 51 -7.35 -17.84 10.76
N ASP A 52 -8.40 -18.35 10.12
CA ASP A 52 -9.14 -19.52 10.59
C ASP A 52 -8.38 -20.84 10.34
N ASN A 53 -7.51 -20.90 9.31
CA ASN A 53 -6.86 -22.16 8.90
C ASN A 53 -5.37 -22.27 9.27
N LEU A 54 -4.65 -21.18 9.58
CA LEU A 54 -3.19 -21.22 9.82
C LEU A 54 -2.76 -21.35 11.29
N GLY A 55 -3.70 -21.31 12.25
CA GLY A 55 -3.39 -21.58 13.67
C GLY A 55 -2.60 -20.46 14.39
N PRO A 56 -2.32 -20.64 15.70
CA PRO A 56 -1.80 -19.60 16.59
C PRO A 56 -0.41 -19.12 16.12
N GLY A 57 -0.33 -17.86 15.71
CA GLY A 57 0.81 -17.24 15.04
C GLY A 57 0.42 -16.15 14.03
N TYR A 58 -0.84 -16.16 13.57
CA TYR A 58 -1.42 -15.17 12.66
C TYR A 58 -2.64 -14.41 13.24
N GLU A 59 -2.98 -14.66 14.51
CA GLU A 59 -4.13 -14.01 15.20
C GLU A 59 -4.00 -12.49 15.30
N ASP A 60 -2.76 -11.98 15.25
CA ASP A 60 -2.39 -10.56 15.30
C ASP A 60 -2.30 -9.85 13.93
N LEU A 61 -2.69 -10.52 12.83
CA LEU A 61 -2.91 -9.82 11.56
C LEU A 61 -4.21 -9.02 11.64
N GLN A 62 -4.13 -7.85 12.25
CA GLN A 62 -5.21 -6.90 12.32
C GLN A 62 -5.49 -6.36 10.91
N VAL A 63 -6.76 -6.46 10.48
CA VAL A 63 -7.27 -5.95 9.19
C VAL A 63 -6.96 -4.45 8.99
N GLN A 64 -6.67 -3.73 10.08
CA GLN A 64 -6.31 -2.32 10.10
C GLN A 64 -4.85 -2.02 9.66
N ASP A 65 -3.97 -3.04 9.64
CA ASP A 65 -2.59 -2.98 9.16
C ASP A 65 -2.43 -3.37 7.67
N LEU A 66 -3.53 -3.66 6.96
CA LEU A 66 -3.55 -3.92 5.52
C LEU A 66 -3.47 -2.65 4.65
N HIS A 67 -2.98 -1.54 5.22
CA HIS A 67 -2.47 -0.46 4.38
C HIS A 67 -1.19 -0.96 3.71
N PRO A 68 -1.05 -0.88 2.37
CA PRO A 68 0.16 -1.35 1.69
C PRO A 68 1.42 -0.69 2.26
N LYS A 69 1.32 0.56 2.73
CA LYS A 69 2.39 1.24 3.47
C LYS A 69 2.76 0.59 4.81
N ALA A 70 1.79 0.09 5.57
CA ALA A 70 2.02 -0.55 6.87
C ALA A 70 2.59 -1.97 6.71
N LEU A 71 2.11 -2.74 5.72
CA LEU A 71 2.70 -4.04 5.36
C LEU A 71 4.14 -3.92 4.85
N ILE A 72 4.39 -2.96 3.94
CA ILE A 72 5.75 -2.66 3.46
C ILE A 72 6.63 -2.20 4.62
N LYS A 73 6.12 -1.35 5.52
CA LYS A 73 6.88 -0.93 6.71
C LYS A 73 7.24 -2.13 7.60
N LYS A 74 6.31 -3.04 7.88
CA LYS A 74 6.60 -4.24 8.69
C LYS A 74 7.60 -5.18 8.01
N HIS A 75 7.43 -5.48 6.71
CA HIS A 75 8.38 -6.34 5.98
C HIS A 75 9.75 -5.68 5.78
N ILE A 76 9.80 -4.37 5.54
CA ILE A 76 11.08 -3.65 5.43
C ILE A 76 11.73 -3.53 6.80
N SER A 77 10.99 -3.27 7.88
CA SER A 77 11.52 -3.28 9.25
C SER A 77 12.06 -4.67 9.65
N ASP A 78 11.36 -5.76 9.34
CA ASP A 78 11.84 -7.13 9.59
C ASP A 78 13.10 -7.48 8.76
N VAL A 79 13.27 -6.88 7.58
CA VAL A 79 14.47 -7.04 6.75
C VAL A 79 15.62 -6.16 7.27
N ILE A 80 15.33 -4.93 7.68
CA ILE A 80 16.32 -3.98 8.26
C ILE A 80 16.85 -4.50 9.60
N ASP A 81 15.98 -4.99 10.49
CA ASP A 81 16.39 -5.58 11.78
C ASP A 81 17.23 -6.86 11.61
N LYS A 82 17.08 -7.57 10.47
CA LYS A 82 17.92 -8.73 10.14
C LYS A 82 19.24 -8.37 9.46
N SER A 83 19.43 -7.14 8.98
CA SER A 83 20.64 -6.71 8.26
C SER A 83 21.61 -5.84 9.05
N ASP A 84 21.26 -5.38 10.26
CA ASP A 84 22.09 -4.47 11.06
C ASP A 84 22.98 -5.16 12.12
N PHE A 85 23.10 -6.50 12.10
CA PHE A 85 24.00 -7.26 13.00
C PHE A 85 25.37 -7.62 12.42
N GLU A 86 25.82 -7.01 11.32
CA GLU A 86 27.24 -7.04 10.96
C GLU A 86 27.88 -5.67 11.23
N ALA A 87 28.25 -5.49 12.49
CA ALA A 87 29.22 -4.49 12.92
C ALA A 87 30.51 -4.67 12.11
N LYS A 88 30.68 -3.87 11.05
CA LYS A 88 31.92 -3.81 10.28
C LYS A 88 33.10 -3.49 11.24
N PRO A 89 34.12 -4.36 11.34
CA PRO A 89 35.27 -4.07 12.18
C PRO A 89 36.05 -2.89 11.58
N LYS A 90 36.37 -1.89 12.40
CA LYS A 90 37.25 -0.78 12.00
C LYS A 90 38.62 -1.36 11.64
N PRO A 91 39.16 -1.15 10.43
CA PRO A 91 40.51 -1.57 10.09
C PRO A 91 41.50 -0.77 10.95
N ARG A 92 42.21 -1.46 11.84
CA ARG A 92 43.43 -0.93 12.46
C ARG A 92 44.52 -1.06 11.40
N ILE A 93 45.07 0.06 10.96
CA ILE A 93 46.23 0.08 10.09
C ILE A 93 47.44 -0.09 11.01
N ASP A 94 48.08 -1.26 10.93
CA ASP A 94 49.31 -1.52 11.65
C ASP A 94 50.45 -0.71 11.00
N PRO A 95 51.19 0.11 11.76
CA PRO A 95 52.17 1.06 11.22
C PRO A 95 53.49 0.42 10.76
N ASP A 96 53.63 -0.91 10.77
CA ASP A 96 54.89 -1.61 10.52
C ASP A 96 55.12 -1.98 9.04
N ILE A 97 54.55 -1.22 8.09
CA ILE A 97 54.71 -1.48 6.63
C ILE A 97 55.27 -0.25 5.89
N LEU A 98 56.24 0.46 6.47
CA LEU A 98 57.04 1.48 5.76
C LEU A 98 58.53 1.20 5.87
#